data_AF-A0A9D1SM71-F1
#
_entry.id   AF-A0A9D1SM71-F1
#
_cell.length_a   1.000
_cell.length_b   1.000
_cell.length_c   1.000
_cell.angle_alpha   90.00
_cell.angle_beta   90.00
_cell.angle_gamma   90.00
#
_symmetry.space_group_name_H-M   'P 1'
#
loop_
_entity.id
_entity.type
_entity.pdbx_description
1 polymer ?
#
loop_
_entity_poly.entity_id
_entity_poly.type
_entity_poly.pdbx_seq_one_letter_code
_entity_poly.pdbx_strand_id
1 'polypeptide(L)' 'MAQSEDIILTGIRPTGPLHIGHMVGALIPNIEIQNAGGYKKMYAMIAD' A
#
# COMPACT_ATOMS: atom_id res chain seq x y z
N MET A 1 -15.00 16.05 2.34
CA MET A 1 -13.84 15.96 3.27
C MET A 1 -12.68 16.62 2.56
N ALA A 2 -11.98 17.57 3.21
CA ALA A 2 -10.81 18.19 2.59
C ALA A 2 -9.80 17.09 2.25
N GLN A 3 -9.35 17.00 1.00
CA GLN A 3 -8.29 16.07 0.63
C GLN A 3 -7.03 16.46 1.41
N SER A 4 -6.46 15.54 2.19
CA SER A 4 -5.21 15.82 2.88
C SER A 4 -4.08 15.89 1.86
N GLU A 5 -3.07 16.72 2.13
CA GLU A 5 -1.86 16.78 1.30
C GLU A 5 -0.92 15.58 1.54
N ASP A 6 -1.35 14.61 2.35
CA ASP A 6 -0.53 13.48 2.75
C ASP A 6 -0.21 12.58 1.57
N ILE A 7 1.01 12.08 1.57
CA ILE A 7 1.51 11.12 0.60
C ILE A 7 1.83 9.83 1.34
N ILE A 8 1.26 8.72 0.88
CA ILE A 8 1.52 7.39 1.42
C ILE A 8 2.53 6.69 0.49
N LEU A 9 3.56 6.10 1.07
CA LEU A 9 4.52 5.26 0.36
C LEU A 9 4.58 3.90 1.05
N THR A 10 4.28 2.85 0.29
CA THR A 10 4.46 1.46 0.70
C THR A 10 5.47 0.79 -0.22
N GLY A 11 6.09 -0.30 0.22
CA GLY A 11 7.02 -1.04 -0.63
C GLY A 11 7.33 -2.43 -0.14
N ILE A 12 7.71 -3.30 -1.08
CA ILE A 12 8.06 -4.70 -0.84
C ILE A 12 9.30 -5.03 -1.68
N ARG A 13 10.24 -5.78 -1.09
CA ARG A 13 11.35 -6.38 -1.84
C ARG A 13 10.85 -7.62 -2.59
N PRO A 14 11.14 -7.79 -3.90
CA PRO A 14 10.72 -8.96 -4.65
C PRO A 14 11.56 -10.20 -4.27
N THR A 15 11.21 -10.86 -3.17
CA THR A 15 11.91 -12.08 -2.69
C THR A 15 11.36 -13.38 -3.29
N GLY A 16 10.49 -13.31 -4.29
CA GLY A 16 9.84 -14.46 -4.93
C GLY A 16 8.30 -14.41 -4.84
N PRO A 17 7.63 -15.56 -5.00
CA PRO A 17 6.18 -15.63 -4.99
C PRO A 17 5.56 -15.16 -3.66
N LEU A 18 4.41 -14.51 -3.74
CA LEU A 18 3.67 -14.09 -2.56
C LEU A 18 2.94 -15.29 -1.94
N HIS A 19 3.03 -15.42 -0.61
CA HIS A 19 2.21 -16.34 0.17
C HIS A 19 1.09 -15.62 0.94
N ILE A 20 0.20 -16.38 1.57
CA ILE A 20 -0.97 -15.87 2.30
C ILE A 20 -0.64 -14.83 3.37
N GLY A 21 0.51 -14.95 4.04
CA GLY A 21 1.01 -13.94 4.98
C GLY A 21 1.18 -12.54 4.36
N HIS A 22 1.65 -12.43 3.12
CA HIS A 22 1.73 -11.12 2.43
C HIS A 22 0.35 -10.58 2.10
N MET A 23 -0.60 -11.45 1.74
CA MET A 23 -1.95 -11.04 1.42
C MET A 23 -2.65 -10.42 2.63
N VAL A 24 -2.64 -11.12 3.76
CA VAL A 24 -3.30 -10.67 5.00
C VAL A 24 -2.52 -9.54 5.68
N GLY A 25 -1.19 -9.62 5.67
CA GLY A 25 -0.33 -8.69 6.41
C GLY A 25 0.03 -7.40 5.67
N ALA A 26 0.01 -7.40 4.34
CA ALA A 26 0.41 -6.24 3.54
C ALA A 26 -0.63 -5.86 2.47
N LEU A 27 -1.07 -6.78 1.61
CA LEU A 27 -1.90 -6.42 0.46
C LEU A 27 -3.29 -5.92 0.86
N ILE A 28 -4.02 -6.68 1.69
CA ILE A 28 -5.40 -6.35 2.08
C ILE A 28 -5.46 -4.97 2.77
N PRO A 29 -4.64 -4.68 3.82
CA PRO A 29 -4.67 -3.36 4.46
C PRO A 29 -4.33 -2.20 3.52
N ASN A 30 -3.36 -2.39 2.62
CA ASN A 30 -3.00 -1.35 1.66
C ASN A 30 -4.14 -1.08 0.66
N ILE A 31 -4.87 -2.11 0.23
CA ILE A 31 -6.07 -1.96 -0.63
C ILE A 31 -7.20 -1.25 0.12
N GLU A 32 -7.43 -1.58 1.38
CA GLU A 32 -8.45 -0.92 2.21
C GLU A 32 -8.16 0.57 2.35
N ILE A 33 -6.92 0.94 2.65
CA ILE A 33 -6.48 2.34 2.70
C ILE A 33 -6.64 2.99 1.32
N GLN A 34 -6.24 2.29 0.25
CA GLN A 34 -6.35 2.81 -1.11
C GLN A 34 -7.80 3.16 -1.48
N ASN A 35 -8.74 2.30 -1.11
CA ASN A 35 -10.17 2.48 -1.37
C ASN A 35 -10.82 3.50 -0.45
N ALA A 36 -10.34 3.63 0.79
CA ALA A 36 -10.82 4.65 1.74
C ALA A 36 -10.46 6.08 1.28
N GLY A 37 -9.34 6.23 0.57
CA GLY A 37 -8.88 7.53 0.06
C GLY A 37 -8.51 8.49 1.20
N GLY A 38 -8.74 9.79 1.00
CA GLY A 38 -8.48 10.82 2.02
C GLY A 38 -7.04 11.34 2.06
N TYR A 39 -6.19 10.91 1.14
CA TYR A 39 -4.81 11.35 0.96
C TYR A 39 -4.60 11.85 -0.48
N LYS A 40 -3.51 12.58 -0.74
CA LYS A 40 -3.21 13.15 -2.05
C LYS A 40 -2.74 12.10 -3.05
N LYS A 41 -1.76 11.28 -2.66
CA LYS A 41 -1.20 10.21 -3.49
C LYS A 41 -0.75 9.03 -2.63
N MET A 42 -0.85 7.84 -3.22
CA MET A 42 -0.26 6.62 -2.69
C MET A 42 0.67 6.03 -3.74
N TYR A 43 1.85 5.59 -3.31
CA TYR A 43 2.85 4.94 -4.15
C TYR A 43 3.16 3.55 -3.61
N ALA A 44 3.23 2.56 -4.51
CA ALA A 44 3.73 1.21 -4.22
C ALA A 44 5.11 1.04 -4.87
N MET A 45 6.12 0.79 -4.04
CA MET A 45 7.51 0.69 -4.44
C MET A 45 7.97 -0.77 -4.47
N ILE A 46 8.63 -1.14 -5.56
CA ILE A 46 9.40 -2.38 -5.63
C ILE A 46 10.82 -2.02 -5.15
N ALA A 47 11.18 -2.47 -3.95
CA ALA A 47 12.43 -2.13 -3.28
C ALA A 47 13.44 -3.26 -3.45
N ASP A 48 14.07 -3.32 -4.63
CA ASP A 48 15.19 -4.22 -4.91
C ASP A 48 16.32 -4.03 -3.86
#